data_AF-A0A5F9CUP7-F1
#
_entry.id   AF-A0A5F9CUP7-F1
#
_cell.length_a   1.000
_cell.length_b   1.000
_cell.length_c   1.000
_cell.angle_alpha   90.00
_cell.angle_beta   90.00
_cell.angle_gamma   90.00
#
_symmetry.space_group_name_H-M   'P 1'
#
loop_
_entity.id
_entity.type
_entity.pdbx_description
1 polymer ?
#
loop_
_entity_poly.entity_id
_entity_poly.type
_entity_poly.pdbx_seq_one_letter_code
_entity_poly.pdbx_strand_id
1 'polypeptide(L)'
;MQELRTEAIARPLEINETEKVMRIAIKEILVQVQKTNDLLNNVASDEANLEAKIEKRKLELERNRKRLQSLQSVRPAFMDEYEKIEEELQKQYDIYLEKFRNLAYLEQQLEDHHRMEQERFEEAENTLRLMQSKLKEEERRLFKTGGNDDSDMDIQEDDESDSEVEDRRLSKPRTAMEVLMQGRPNKHVVGTMQGGDSDDEDDSEDSEIDMDDDEEDDEDLEDESIALSPAKPSRRVRKPEPLDESDNDF
;
A
#
# COMPACT_ATOMS: atom_id res chain seq x y z
N MET A 1 82.63 -23.95 62.67
CA MET A 1 82.00 -22.66 62.28
C MET A 1 83.00 -21.71 61.63
N GLN A 2 84.17 -21.47 62.24
CA GLN A 2 85.20 -20.60 61.64
C GLN A 2 85.84 -21.20 60.38
N GLU A 3 86.15 -22.51 60.38
CA GLU A 3 86.75 -23.19 59.22
C GLU A 3 85.84 -23.25 57.99
N LEU A 4 84.56 -23.60 58.17
CA LEU A 4 83.55 -23.57 57.09
C LEU A 4 83.38 -22.16 56.49
N ARG A 5 83.52 -21.12 57.33
CA ARG A 5 83.45 -19.72 56.89
C ARG A 5 84.71 -19.31 56.13
N THR A 6 85.89 -19.72 56.59
CA THR A 6 87.15 -19.47 55.87
C THR A 6 87.23 -20.26 54.57
N GLU A 7 86.68 -21.47 54.50
CA GLU A 7 86.61 -22.29 53.28
C GLU A 7 85.63 -21.71 52.26
N ALA A 8 84.48 -21.18 52.70
CA ALA A 8 83.53 -20.49 51.83
C ALA A 8 84.09 -19.16 51.29
N ILE A 9 84.92 -18.44 52.06
CA ILE A 9 85.60 -17.20 51.65
C ILE A 9 86.83 -17.49 50.77
N ALA A 10 87.49 -18.63 50.97
CA ALA A 10 88.64 -19.07 50.17
C ALA A 10 88.24 -19.76 48.85
N ARG A 11 86.95 -20.03 48.62
CA ARG A 11 86.47 -20.43 47.29
C ARG A 11 86.77 -19.29 46.31
N PRO A 12 87.50 -19.56 45.21
CA PRO A 12 87.69 -18.56 44.16
C PRO A 12 86.31 -18.10 43.69
N LEU A 13 86.01 -16.81 43.83
CA LEU A 13 84.84 -16.25 43.18
C LEU A 13 85.01 -16.46 41.67
N GLU A 14 84.01 -17.05 41.00
CA GLU A 14 83.98 -17.21 39.54
C GLU A 14 83.72 -15.86 38.86
N ILE A 15 84.61 -14.89 39.11
CA ILE A 15 84.54 -13.50 38.62
C ILE A 15 84.50 -13.47 37.09
N ASN A 16 85.27 -14.35 36.43
CA ASN A 16 85.25 -14.46 34.97
C ASN A 16 83.93 -15.00 34.42
N GLU A 17 83.26 -15.89 35.15
CA GLU A 17 81.99 -16.46 34.73
C GLU A 17 80.85 -15.47 34.94
N THR A 18 80.82 -14.83 36.12
CA THR A 18 79.90 -13.73 36.42
C THR A 18 80.08 -12.56 35.46
N GLU A 19 81.30 -12.17 35.10
CA GLU A 19 81.55 -11.13 34.09
C GLU A 19 81.05 -11.54 32.71
N LYS A 20 81.25 -12.80 32.28
CA LYS A 20 80.69 -13.30 31.02
C LYS A 20 79.17 -13.26 31.01
N VAL A 21 78.51 -13.72 32.08
CA VAL A 21 77.05 -13.67 32.23
C VAL A 21 76.57 -12.22 32.18
N MET A 22 77.26 -11.29 32.85
CA MET A 22 76.91 -9.88 32.85
C MET A 22 77.07 -9.24 31.47
N ARG A 23 78.13 -9.60 30.71
CA ARG A 23 78.29 -9.16 29.31
C ARG A 23 77.20 -9.70 28.39
N ILE A 24 76.74 -10.94 28.61
CA ILE A 24 75.63 -11.53 27.86
C ILE A 24 74.33 -10.77 28.18
N ALA A 25 74.02 -10.55 29.46
CA ALA A 25 72.85 -9.78 29.88
C ALA A 25 72.85 -8.34 29.31
N ILE A 26 74.00 -7.66 29.29
CA ILE A 26 74.12 -6.33 28.66
C ILE A 26 73.79 -6.40 27.16
N LYS A 27 74.30 -7.41 26.44
CA LYS A 27 74.00 -7.59 25.01
C LYS A 27 72.50 -7.88 24.79
N GLU A 28 71.90 -8.72 25.61
CA GLU A 28 70.45 -9.02 25.54
C GLU A 28 69.61 -7.76 25.77
N ILE A 29 69.94 -6.97 26.79
CA ILE A 29 69.26 -5.69 27.06
C ILE A 29 69.44 -4.73 25.89
N LEU A 30 70.64 -4.61 25.30
CA LEU A 30 70.85 -3.74 24.14
C LEU A 30 70.01 -4.18 22.93
N VAL A 31 69.92 -5.49 22.67
CA VAL A 31 69.03 -6.03 21.63
C VAL A 31 67.57 -5.73 21.95
N GLN A 32 67.16 -5.85 23.21
CA GLN A 32 65.80 -5.55 23.63
C GLN A 32 65.47 -4.07 23.48
N VAL A 33 66.39 -3.17 23.84
CA VAL A 33 66.26 -1.72 23.63
C VAL A 33 66.12 -1.40 22.15
N GLN A 34 66.94 -2.00 21.29
CA GLN A 34 66.83 -1.80 19.84
C GLN A 34 65.47 -2.27 19.32
N LYS A 35 65.03 -3.47 19.70
CA LYS A 35 63.69 -3.98 19.33
C LYS A 35 62.56 -3.06 19.77
N THR A 36 62.63 -2.51 20.99
CA THR A 36 61.62 -1.55 21.46
C THR A 36 61.66 -0.23 20.70
N ASN A 37 62.85 0.21 20.25
CA ASN A 37 62.99 1.40 19.43
C ASN A 37 62.39 1.19 18.03
N ASP A 38 62.66 0.05 17.40
CA ASP A 38 62.10 -0.31 16.10
C ASP A 38 60.55 -0.39 16.19
N LEU A 39 60.01 -1.00 17.26
CA LEU A 39 58.57 -1.02 17.50
C LEU A 39 57.99 0.38 17.67
N LEU A 40 58.67 1.26 18.40
CA LEU A 40 58.23 2.65 18.59
C LEU A 40 58.17 3.40 17.25
N ASN A 41 59.18 3.23 16.39
CA ASN A 41 59.21 3.85 15.07
C ASN A 41 58.07 3.33 14.17
N ASN A 42 57.77 2.04 14.24
CA ASN A 42 56.63 1.46 13.51
C ASN A 42 55.31 2.06 14.00
N VAL A 43 55.09 2.14 15.32
CA VAL A 43 53.89 2.76 15.90
C VAL A 43 53.78 4.23 15.49
N ALA A 44 54.87 4.99 15.50
CA ALA A 44 54.86 6.39 15.06
C ALA A 44 54.50 6.54 13.57
N SER A 45 55.00 5.63 12.73
CA SER A 45 54.63 5.57 11.31
C SER A 45 53.14 5.24 11.13
N ASP A 46 52.64 4.25 11.86
CA ASP A 46 51.23 3.84 11.80
C ASP A 46 50.29 4.95 12.31
N GLU A 47 50.67 5.64 13.38
CA GLU A 47 49.94 6.80 13.89
C GLU A 47 49.87 7.92 12.84
N ALA A 48 50.99 8.28 12.21
CA ALA A 48 51.01 9.29 11.15
C ALA A 48 50.15 8.89 9.94
N ASN A 49 50.19 7.61 9.55
CA ASN A 49 49.36 7.07 8.48
C ASN A 49 47.87 7.10 8.82
N LEU A 50 47.50 6.76 10.05
CA LEU A 50 46.12 6.82 10.52
C LEU A 50 45.61 8.25 10.61
N GLU A 51 46.42 9.19 11.10
CA GLU A 51 46.05 10.61 11.16
C GLU A 51 45.81 11.17 9.75
N ALA A 52 46.68 10.86 8.79
CA ALA A 52 46.48 11.25 7.40
C ALA A 52 45.19 10.68 6.81
N LYS A 53 44.85 9.42 7.12
CA LYS A 53 43.58 8.80 6.72
C LYS A 53 42.38 9.49 7.38
N ILE A 54 42.47 9.81 8.66
CA ILE A 54 41.41 10.50 9.40
C ILE A 54 41.16 11.89 8.82
N GLU A 55 42.20 12.68 8.57
CA GLU A 55 42.06 14.02 7.98
C GLU A 55 41.46 13.97 6.57
N LYS A 56 41.91 13.03 5.72
CA LYS A 56 41.30 12.82 4.41
C LYS A 56 39.80 12.53 4.53
N ARG A 57 39.41 11.62 5.43
CA ARG A 57 38.00 11.27 5.66
C ARG A 57 37.19 12.44 6.22
N LYS A 58 37.76 13.27 7.11
CA LYS A 58 37.09 14.48 7.63
C LYS A 58 36.78 15.47 6.51
N LEU A 59 37.75 15.73 5.61
CA LEU A 59 37.56 16.64 4.47
C LEU A 59 36.50 16.14 3.49
N GLU A 60 36.53 14.85 3.16
CA GLU A 60 35.50 14.23 2.31
C GLU A 60 34.10 14.33 2.93
N LEU A 61 34.01 14.07 4.23
CA LEU A 61 32.77 14.15 4.98
C LEU A 61 32.24 15.58 5.06
N GLU A 62 33.10 16.59 5.22
CA GLU A 62 32.69 17.99 5.16
C GLU A 62 32.19 18.37 3.76
N ARG A 63 32.87 17.94 2.69
CA ARG A 63 32.43 18.16 1.31
C ARG A 63 31.07 17.52 1.05
N ASN A 64 30.88 16.28 1.48
CA ASN A 64 29.62 15.56 1.33
C ASN A 64 28.49 16.21 2.14
N ARG A 65 28.77 16.69 3.36
CA ARG A 65 27.81 17.48 4.15
C ARG A 65 27.38 18.76 3.42
N LYS A 66 28.33 19.51 2.85
CA LYS A 66 28.02 20.72 2.06
C LYS A 66 27.18 20.38 0.82
N ARG A 67 27.51 19.29 0.11
CA ARG A 67 26.74 18.82 -1.04
C ARG A 67 25.32 18.42 -0.63
N LEU A 68 25.17 17.68 0.46
CA LEU A 68 23.88 17.28 1.00
C LEU A 68 23.03 18.49 1.37
N GLN A 69 23.61 19.47 2.06
CA GLN A 69 22.92 20.70 2.44
C GLN A 69 22.46 21.48 1.20
N SER A 70 23.31 21.60 0.18
CA SER A 70 22.95 22.23 -1.09
C SER A 70 21.78 21.49 -1.74
N LEU A 71 21.86 20.17 -1.85
CA LEU A 71 20.81 19.35 -2.46
C LEU A 71 19.47 19.43 -1.69
N GLN A 72 19.51 19.45 -0.36
CA GLN A 72 18.32 19.61 0.49
C GLN A 72 17.70 21.00 0.41
N SER A 73 18.50 22.03 0.12
CA SER A 73 18.00 23.40 -0.02
C SER A 73 17.27 23.64 -1.34
N VAL A 74 17.54 22.80 -2.36
CA VAL A 74 16.86 22.89 -3.65
C VAL A 74 15.51 22.18 -3.57
N ARG A 75 14.45 22.91 -3.90
CA ARG A 75 13.11 22.35 -4.06
C ARG A 75 13.08 21.42 -5.29
N PRO A 76 12.59 20.18 -5.18
CA PRO A 76 12.50 19.30 -6.34
C PRO A 76 11.54 19.86 -7.41
N ALA A 77 11.93 19.77 -8.69
CA ALA A 77 11.18 20.37 -9.79
C ALA A 77 9.74 19.84 -9.92
N PHE A 78 9.53 18.55 -9.61
CA PHE A 78 8.21 17.93 -9.67
C PHE A 78 7.25 18.38 -8.56
N MET A 79 7.73 19.06 -7.51
CA MET A 79 6.87 19.51 -6.41
C MET A 79 5.86 20.55 -6.87
N ASP A 80 6.25 21.40 -7.82
CA ASP A 80 5.36 22.44 -8.36
C ASP A 80 4.24 21.80 -9.20
N GLU A 81 4.57 20.75 -9.96
CA GLU A 81 3.57 19.97 -10.71
C GLU A 81 2.63 19.20 -9.79
N TYR A 82 3.17 18.61 -8.72
CA TYR A 82 2.38 17.93 -7.69
C TYR A 82 1.37 18.88 -7.05
N GLU A 83 1.81 20.05 -6.58
CA GLU A 83 0.94 21.05 -5.96
C GLU A 83 -0.14 21.55 -6.93
N LYS A 84 0.21 21.75 -8.21
CA LYS A 84 -0.76 22.12 -9.25
C LYS A 84 -1.82 21.05 -9.48
N ILE A 85 -1.43 19.77 -9.49
CA ILE A 85 -2.36 18.65 -9.67
C ILE A 85 -3.27 18.50 -8.45
N GLU A 86 -2.74 18.63 -7.23
CA GLU A 86 -3.53 18.63 -5.99
C GLU A 86 -4.58 19.74 -5.98
N GLU A 87 -4.21 20.96 -6.39
CA GLU A 87 -5.17 22.07 -6.51
C GLU A 87 -6.27 21.77 -7.54
N GLU A 88 -5.92 21.20 -8.69
CA GLU A 88 -6.90 20.84 -9.72
C GLU A 88 -7.83 19.73 -9.23
N LEU A 89 -7.28 18.72 -8.54
CA LEU A 89 -8.06 17.64 -7.94
C LEU A 89 -9.08 18.18 -6.94
N GLN A 90 -8.68 19.11 -6.08
CA GLN A 90 -9.58 19.75 -5.13
C GLN A 90 -10.73 20.49 -5.83
N LYS A 91 -10.42 21.27 -6.88
CA LYS A 91 -11.44 21.98 -7.67
C LYS A 91 -12.43 21.01 -8.33
N GLN A 92 -11.92 19.92 -8.93
CA GLN A 92 -12.77 18.92 -9.55
C GLN A 92 -13.65 18.19 -8.52
N TYR A 93 -13.13 17.93 -7.33
CA TYR A 93 -13.90 17.33 -6.25
C TYR A 93 -15.05 18.23 -5.80
N ASP A 94 -14.83 19.53 -5.66
CA ASP A 94 -15.88 20.49 -5.30
C ASP A 94 -17.00 20.52 -6.35
N ILE A 95 -16.64 20.57 -7.64
CA ILE A 95 -17.59 20.50 -8.76
C ILE A 95 -18.36 19.18 -8.75
N TYR A 96 -17.67 18.06 -8.49
CA TYR A 96 -18.29 16.75 -8.39
C TYR A 96 -19.34 16.70 -7.28
N LEU A 97 -19.02 17.22 -6.08
CA LEU A 97 -19.95 17.25 -4.96
C LEU A 97 -21.20 18.07 -5.26
N GLU A 98 -21.06 19.22 -5.92
CA GLU A 98 -22.19 20.03 -6.36
C GLU A 98 -23.08 19.25 -7.34
N LYS A 99 -22.47 18.64 -8.37
CA LYS A 99 -23.21 17.81 -9.34
C LYS A 99 -23.89 16.61 -8.69
N PHE A 100 -23.23 15.96 -7.74
CA PHE A 100 -23.78 14.83 -7.01
C PHE A 100 -25.00 15.24 -6.18
N ARG A 101 -24.93 16.37 -5.46
CA ARG A 101 -26.07 16.90 -4.71
C ARG A 101 -27.24 17.24 -5.63
N ASN A 102 -26.97 17.88 -6.76
CA ASN A 102 -27.99 18.22 -7.75
C ASN A 102 -28.64 16.97 -8.34
N LEU A 103 -27.84 15.96 -8.69
CA LEU A 103 -28.33 14.69 -9.20
C LEU A 103 -29.23 13.99 -8.18
N ALA A 104 -28.76 13.82 -6.95
CA ALA A 104 -29.54 13.18 -5.88
C ALA A 104 -30.89 13.89 -5.63
N TYR A 105 -30.91 15.22 -5.69
CA TYR A 105 -32.13 16.00 -5.56
C TYR A 105 -33.10 15.80 -6.73
N LEU A 106 -32.60 15.70 -7.96
CA LEU A 106 -33.42 15.46 -9.14
C LEU A 106 -33.96 14.03 -9.18
N GLU A 107 -33.15 13.05 -8.79
CA GLU A 107 -33.56 11.64 -8.66
C GLU A 107 -34.69 11.52 -7.63
N GLN A 108 -34.56 12.15 -6.46
CA GLN A 108 -35.61 12.15 -5.44
C GLN A 108 -36.92 12.77 -5.97
N GLN A 109 -36.86 13.91 -6.66
CA GLN A 109 -38.05 14.53 -7.24
C GLN A 109 -38.73 13.65 -8.29
N LEU A 110 -37.95 12.94 -9.08
CA LEU A 110 -38.46 12.01 -10.09
C LEU A 110 -39.20 10.84 -9.40
N GLU A 111 -38.60 10.28 -8.35
CA GLU A 111 -39.22 9.22 -7.54
C GLU A 111 -40.52 9.69 -6.89
N ASP A 112 -40.54 10.91 -6.32
CA ASP A 112 -41.74 11.51 -5.73
C ASP A 112 -42.84 11.72 -6.78
N HIS A 113 -42.49 12.16 -8.00
CA HIS A 113 -43.44 12.32 -9.09
C HIS A 113 -44.06 10.98 -9.50
N HIS A 114 -43.24 9.95 -9.73
CA HIS A 114 -43.73 8.62 -10.05
C HIS A 114 -44.61 8.03 -8.94
N ARG A 115 -44.27 8.26 -7.66
CA ARG A 115 -45.10 7.84 -6.52
C ARG A 115 -46.47 8.52 -6.55
N MET A 116 -46.52 9.84 -6.72
CA MET A 116 -47.78 10.59 -6.79
C MET A 116 -48.64 10.17 -7.99
N GLU A 117 -48.05 9.93 -9.16
CA GLU A 117 -48.78 9.45 -10.33
C GLU A 117 -49.37 8.06 -10.10
N GLN A 118 -48.61 7.16 -9.46
CA GLN A 118 -49.07 5.81 -9.12
C GLN A 118 -50.23 5.86 -8.10
N GLU A 119 -50.11 6.64 -7.03
CA GLU A 119 -51.18 6.83 -6.05
C GLU A 119 -52.47 7.35 -6.72
N ARG A 120 -52.34 8.36 -7.60
CA ARG A 120 -53.47 8.91 -8.34
C ARG A 120 -54.12 7.89 -9.28
N PHE A 121 -53.31 7.05 -9.92
CA PHE A 121 -53.82 5.98 -10.79
C PHE A 121 -54.59 4.94 -9.97
N GLU A 122 -54.06 4.51 -8.83
CA GLU A 122 -54.71 3.57 -7.91
C GLU A 122 -56.01 4.14 -7.31
N GLU A 123 -56.03 5.42 -6.94
CA GLU A 123 -57.26 6.10 -6.48
C GLU A 123 -58.35 6.13 -7.56
N ALA A 124 -57.96 6.42 -8.81
CA ALA A 124 -58.88 6.42 -9.94
C ALA A 124 -59.42 5.01 -10.25
N GLU A 125 -58.55 3.99 -10.23
CA GLU A 125 -58.93 2.58 -10.40
C GLU A 125 -59.88 2.12 -9.29
N ASN A 126 -59.57 2.44 -8.03
CA ASN A 126 -60.40 2.13 -6.87
C ASN A 126 -61.79 2.79 -6.98
N THR A 127 -61.83 4.06 -7.39
CA THR A 127 -63.09 4.81 -7.60
C THR A 127 -63.92 4.18 -8.71
N LEU A 128 -63.31 3.85 -9.84
CA LEU A 128 -63.97 3.20 -10.96
C LEU A 128 -64.50 1.80 -10.56
N ARG A 129 -63.70 1.02 -9.84
CA ARG A 129 -64.08 -0.30 -9.32
C ARG A 129 -65.27 -0.21 -8.35
N LEU A 130 -65.27 0.79 -7.46
CA LEU A 130 -66.40 1.04 -6.55
C LEU A 130 -67.67 1.40 -7.33
N MET A 131 -67.57 2.28 -8.33
CA MET A 131 -68.71 2.66 -9.19
C MET A 131 -69.27 1.45 -9.96
N GLN A 132 -68.40 0.63 -10.56
CA GLN A 132 -68.80 -0.60 -11.24
C GLN A 132 -69.49 -1.58 -10.30
N SER A 133 -68.99 -1.76 -9.07
CA SER A 133 -69.61 -2.62 -8.08
C SER A 133 -71.00 -2.13 -7.67
N LYS A 134 -71.17 -0.81 -7.51
CA LYS A 134 -72.48 -0.20 -7.18
C LYS A 134 -73.49 -0.42 -8.31
N LEU A 135 -73.09 -0.20 -9.56
CA LEU A 135 -73.96 -0.44 -10.72
C LEU A 135 -74.40 -1.91 -10.80
N LYS A 136 -73.48 -2.86 -10.64
CA LYS A 136 -73.81 -4.30 -10.60
C LYS A 136 -74.75 -4.67 -9.45
N GLU A 137 -74.63 -4.02 -8.30
CA GLU A 137 -75.54 -4.21 -7.17
C GLU A 137 -76.93 -3.65 -7.47
N GLU A 138 -77.02 -2.45 -8.04
CA GLU A 138 -78.28 -1.83 -8.45
C GLU A 138 -79.00 -2.65 -9.53
N GLU A 139 -78.28 -3.14 -10.55
CA GLU A 139 -78.81 -4.08 -11.54
C GLU A 139 -79.40 -5.31 -10.86
N ARG A 140 -78.65 -5.96 -9.96
CA ARG A 140 -79.14 -7.12 -9.21
C ARG A 140 -80.39 -6.81 -8.39
N ARG A 141 -80.46 -5.63 -7.76
CA ARG A 141 -81.63 -5.19 -6.99
C ARG A 141 -82.84 -4.95 -7.88
N LEU A 142 -82.65 -4.34 -9.05
CA LEU A 142 -83.71 -4.14 -10.04
C LEU A 142 -84.24 -5.48 -10.56
N PHE A 143 -83.35 -6.42 -10.91
CA PHE A 143 -83.74 -7.79 -11.29
C PHE A 143 -84.50 -8.52 -10.17
N LYS A 144 -84.12 -8.30 -8.91
CA LYS A 144 -84.80 -8.91 -7.75
C LYS A 144 -86.13 -8.23 -7.38
N THR A 145 -86.33 -6.97 -7.72
CA THR A 145 -87.54 -6.18 -7.38
C THR A 145 -88.55 -6.13 -8.53
N GLY A 146 -88.09 -6.33 -9.78
CA GLY A 146 -88.95 -6.54 -10.96
C GLY A 146 -89.32 -8.01 -11.21
N GLY A 147 -88.67 -8.96 -10.54
CA GLY A 147 -88.93 -10.40 -10.66
C GLY A 147 -89.95 -10.93 -9.67
N ASN A 148 -91.10 -10.27 -9.53
CA ASN A 148 -92.26 -10.81 -8.82
C ASN A 148 -93.54 -10.42 -9.60
N ASP A 149 -93.54 -10.74 -10.89
CA ASP A 149 -94.76 -11.06 -11.63
C ASP A 149 -94.57 -12.43 -12.28
N ASP A 150 -95.59 -13.24 -12.12
CA ASP A 150 -95.66 -14.67 -12.38
C ASP A 150 -95.62 -14.90 -13.89
N SER A 151 -94.48 -15.39 -14.40
CA SER A 151 -94.35 -15.86 -15.77
C SER A 151 -93.30 -16.97 -15.79
N ASP A 152 -93.79 -18.16 -15.46
CA ASP A 152 -93.31 -19.41 -15.98
C ASP A 152 -93.12 -19.29 -17.51
N MET A 153 -91.90 -18.97 -17.92
CA MET A 153 -91.45 -19.11 -19.30
C MET A 153 -90.23 -20.01 -19.25
N ASP A 154 -90.49 -21.31 -19.40
CA ASP A 154 -89.54 -22.29 -19.89
C ASP A 154 -88.90 -21.75 -21.18
N ILE A 155 -87.82 -20.98 -21.05
CA ILE A 155 -86.90 -20.76 -22.15
C ILE A 155 -86.01 -21.99 -22.15
N GLN A 156 -86.33 -22.88 -23.10
CA GLN A 156 -85.58 -24.05 -23.45
C GLN A 156 -84.08 -23.77 -23.39
N GLU A 157 -83.38 -24.55 -22.58
CA GLU A 157 -81.94 -24.74 -22.68
C GLU A 157 -81.64 -25.34 -24.06
N ASP A 158 -81.45 -24.48 -25.07
CA ASP A 158 -80.70 -24.86 -26.26
C ASP A 158 -79.22 -24.71 -25.93
N ASP A 159 -78.73 -25.76 -25.27
CA ASP A 159 -77.32 -26.13 -25.20
C ASP A 159 -76.87 -26.60 -26.59
N GLU A 160 -76.66 -25.64 -27.50
CA GLU A 160 -75.81 -25.82 -28.68
C GLU A 160 -74.58 -24.93 -28.52
N SER A 161 -73.76 -25.28 -27.53
CA SER A 161 -72.36 -24.92 -27.50
C SER A 161 -71.60 -25.67 -28.60
N ASP A 162 -71.67 -25.17 -29.84
CA ASP A 162 -70.66 -25.46 -30.86
C ASP A 162 -70.39 -24.24 -31.74
N SER A 163 -69.35 -23.47 -31.37
CA SER A 163 -68.51 -22.79 -32.36
C SER A 163 -67.13 -22.54 -31.77
N GLU A 164 -66.23 -23.47 -32.04
CA GLU A 164 -64.82 -23.15 -32.24
C GLU A 164 -64.71 -22.06 -33.31
N VAL A 165 -64.26 -20.86 -32.95
CA VAL A 165 -63.68 -19.93 -33.91
C VAL A 165 -62.41 -19.29 -33.36
N GLU A 166 -61.40 -19.41 -34.19
CA GLU A 166 -60.00 -19.14 -33.99
C GLU A 166 -59.65 -17.70 -33.59
N ASP A 167 -58.57 -17.63 -32.80
CA ASP A 167 -57.38 -16.82 -33.06
C ASP A 167 -57.60 -15.46 -33.75
N ARG A 168 -57.61 -14.39 -32.94
CA ARG A 168 -57.04 -13.10 -33.34
C ARG A 168 -56.60 -12.29 -32.13
N ARG A 169 -55.32 -12.51 -31.82
CA ARG A 169 -54.37 -11.60 -31.17
C ARG A 169 -54.76 -10.12 -31.26
N LEU A 170 -55.09 -9.50 -30.12
CA LEU A 170 -54.90 -8.06 -29.90
C LEU A 170 -54.36 -7.80 -28.48
N SER A 171 -53.03 -7.81 -28.42
CA SER A 171 -52.17 -6.86 -27.72
C SER A 171 -52.49 -6.45 -26.27
N LYS A 172 -51.87 -7.16 -25.31
CA LYS A 172 -51.50 -6.60 -24.00
C LYS A 172 -50.57 -5.38 -24.20
N PRO A 173 -50.72 -4.27 -23.46
CA PRO A 173 -49.61 -3.35 -23.28
C PRO A 173 -48.60 -4.02 -22.35
N ARG A 174 -47.43 -4.36 -22.89
CA ARG A 174 -46.29 -4.81 -22.09
C ARG A 174 -45.65 -3.59 -21.43
N THR A 175 -45.61 -3.64 -20.12
CA THR A 175 -44.72 -2.89 -19.24
C THR A 175 -43.28 -3.05 -19.74
N ALA A 176 -42.70 -1.98 -20.30
CA ALA A 176 -41.28 -1.93 -20.68
C ALA A 176 -40.45 -1.49 -19.46
N MET A 177 -40.51 -2.28 -18.39
CA MET A 177 -39.69 -2.10 -17.19
C MET A 177 -39.05 -3.44 -16.81
N GLU A 178 -38.31 -4.04 -17.76
CA GLU A 178 -37.52 -5.24 -17.49
C GLU A 178 -36.34 -5.38 -18.48
N VAL A 179 -35.57 -4.31 -18.70
CA VAL A 179 -34.24 -4.39 -19.39
C VAL A 179 -33.22 -3.44 -18.75
N LEU A 180 -33.14 -3.40 -17.41
CA LEU A 180 -31.98 -2.77 -16.75
C LEU A 180 -31.59 -3.42 -15.41
N MET A 181 -31.76 -4.74 -15.32
CA MET A 181 -31.21 -5.56 -14.23
C MET A 181 -30.67 -6.86 -14.81
N GLN A 182 -29.57 -6.78 -15.56
CA GLN A 182 -28.70 -7.93 -15.74
C GLN A 182 -27.26 -7.52 -15.48
N GLY A 183 -26.76 -8.05 -14.37
CA GLY A 183 -25.43 -7.85 -13.88
C GLY A 183 -24.36 -8.23 -14.90
N ARG A 184 -23.22 -7.56 -14.72
CA ARG A 184 -21.92 -7.82 -15.32
C ARG A 184 -21.64 -9.33 -15.47
N PRO A 185 -20.91 -9.69 -16.54
CA PRO A 185 -19.68 -10.43 -16.29
C PRO A 185 -18.47 -9.71 -16.88
N ASN A 186 -17.43 -9.60 -16.05
CA ASN A 186 -16.06 -9.33 -16.47
C ASN A 186 -15.69 -10.22 -17.68
N LYS A 187 -14.98 -9.67 -18.68
CA LYS A 187 -13.75 -10.26 -19.24
C LYS A 187 -13.12 -9.42 -20.36
N HIS A 188 -11.83 -9.15 -20.13
CA HIS A 188 -10.72 -8.98 -21.08
C HIS A 188 -10.64 -7.74 -21.97
N VAL A 189 -9.71 -6.88 -21.56
CA VAL A 189 -8.86 -6.02 -22.39
C VAL A 189 -8.20 -6.86 -23.49
N VAL A 190 -8.39 -6.45 -24.75
CA VAL A 190 -7.56 -6.83 -25.90
C VAL A 190 -7.31 -5.56 -26.71
N GLY A 191 -6.03 -5.20 -26.84
CA GLY A 191 -5.58 -4.03 -27.57
C GLY A 191 -5.82 -4.12 -29.07
N THR A 192 -6.08 -2.97 -29.70
CA THR A 192 -6.01 -2.83 -31.16
C THR A 192 -4.86 -1.87 -31.47
N MET A 193 -3.84 -2.44 -32.12
CA MET A 193 -2.75 -1.72 -32.76
C MET A 193 -3.28 -1.12 -34.07
N GLN A 194 -3.14 0.19 -34.29
CA GLN A 194 -3.17 0.79 -35.63
C GLN A 194 -2.48 2.16 -35.60
N GLY A 195 -1.65 2.42 -36.63
CA GLY A 195 -0.68 3.51 -36.84
C GLY A 195 -1.14 4.92 -36.46
N GLY A 196 -0.25 5.83 -36.05
CA GLY A 196 1.07 6.09 -36.63
C GLY A 196 0.93 7.25 -37.62
N ASP A 197 1.24 8.47 -37.18
CA ASP A 197 1.83 9.57 -37.98
C ASP A 197 2.02 10.82 -37.09
N SER A 198 3.27 11.13 -36.72
CA SER A 198 3.74 12.47 -36.41
C SER A 198 5.26 12.43 -36.32
N ASP A 199 5.88 12.91 -37.40
CA ASP A 199 7.29 13.29 -37.48
C ASP A 199 7.67 14.16 -36.28
N ASP A 200 8.77 13.83 -35.61
CA ASP A 200 9.66 14.80 -34.98
C ASP A 200 11.07 14.24 -35.03
N GLU A 201 11.89 14.93 -35.82
CA GLU A 201 13.34 14.80 -35.90
C GLU A 201 13.95 15.25 -34.57
N ASP A 202 14.69 14.38 -33.88
CA ASP A 202 15.78 14.81 -33.01
C ASP A 202 16.83 13.70 -32.94
N ASP A 203 17.87 13.90 -33.74
CA ASP A 203 19.10 13.13 -33.82
C ASP A 203 19.90 13.37 -32.53
N SER A 204 19.65 12.53 -31.52
CA SER A 204 20.42 12.56 -30.26
C SER A 204 21.65 11.68 -30.43
N GLU A 205 22.76 12.36 -30.64
CA GLU A 205 24.10 11.81 -30.79
C GLU A 205 24.47 10.84 -29.64
N ASP A 206 25.01 9.72 -30.10
CA ASP A 206 25.74 8.68 -29.42
C ASP A 206 26.65 9.18 -28.27
N SER A 207 26.52 8.52 -27.12
CA SER A 207 27.51 8.58 -26.05
C SER A 207 27.59 7.20 -25.40
N GLU A 208 28.20 6.26 -26.12
CA GLU A 208 28.72 5.02 -25.53
C GLU A 208 29.72 5.37 -24.42
N ILE A 209 29.36 5.07 -23.17
CA ILE A 209 30.29 5.07 -22.05
C ILE A 209 30.76 3.62 -21.87
N ASP A 210 31.96 3.37 -22.38
CA ASP A 210 32.68 2.12 -22.24
C ASP A 210 33.12 1.96 -20.78
N MET A 211 32.51 1.02 -20.05
CA MET A 211 32.93 0.64 -18.70
C MET A 211 33.58 -0.74 -18.74
N ASP A 212 34.75 -0.78 -19.37
CA ASP A 212 35.76 -1.77 -19.06
C ASP A 212 36.58 -1.24 -17.86
N ASP A 213 36.22 -1.67 -16.66
CA ASP A 213 37.15 -1.70 -15.53
C ASP A 213 36.95 -3.01 -14.77
N ASP A 214 37.67 -4.03 -15.27
CA ASP A 214 37.97 -5.27 -14.58
C ASP A 214 38.76 -4.95 -13.29
N GLU A 215 38.09 -4.96 -12.15
CA GLU A 215 38.75 -5.28 -10.88
C GLU A 215 38.13 -6.59 -10.33
N GLU A 216 38.82 -7.69 -10.65
CA GLU A 216 38.80 -8.92 -9.88
C GLU A 216 39.15 -8.58 -8.42
N ASP A 217 38.23 -8.83 -7.48
CA ASP A 217 38.62 -9.03 -6.08
C ASP A 217 37.93 -10.29 -5.56
N ASP A 218 38.76 -11.34 -5.47
CA ASP A 218 38.49 -12.60 -4.81
C ASP A 218 38.21 -12.35 -3.31
N GLU A 219 36.97 -12.55 -2.86
CA GLU A 219 36.66 -12.77 -1.44
C GLU A 219 36.17 -14.21 -1.22
N ASP A 220 37.12 -15.15 -1.35
CA ASP A 220 37.07 -16.44 -0.67
C ASP A 220 37.58 -16.25 0.77
N LEU A 221 36.67 -16.12 1.74
CA LEU A 221 36.95 -16.48 3.13
C LEU A 221 35.77 -17.27 3.70
N GLU A 222 36.00 -18.59 3.73
CA GLU A 222 35.24 -19.62 4.41
C GLU A 222 35.02 -19.27 5.89
N ASP A 223 33.77 -19.14 6.32
CA ASP A 223 33.42 -19.17 7.75
C ASP A 223 32.74 -20.51 8.07
N GLU A 224 33.58 -21.55 8.25
CA GLU A 224 33.18 -22.75 8.97
C GLU A 224 33.20 -22.47 10.48
N SER A 225 32.03 -22.25 11.06
CA SER A 225 31.78 -22.69 12.44
C SER A 225 30.38 -23.24 12.64
N ILE A 226 30.33 -24.57 12.67
CA ILE A 226 29.21 -25.41 13.11
C ILE A 226 28.92 -25.18 14.61
N ALA A 227 27.65 -24.90 14.95
CA ALA A 227 26.98 -25.54 16.09
C ALA A 227 25.44 -25.36 16.03
N LEU A 228 24.74 -26.49 16.18
CA LEU A 228 23.31 -26.68 15.96
C LEU A 228 22.41 -26.25 17.15
N SER A 229 21.44 -25.35 16.87
CA SER A 229 19.98 -25.43 17.18
C SER A 229 19.46 -25.54 18.66
N PRO A 230 18.14 -25.43 18.98
CA PRO A 230 16.97 -25.00 18.20
C PRO A 230 15.98 -24.00 18.91
N ALA A 231 15.26 -23.25 18.08
CA ALA A 231 13.86 -22.76 18.17
C ALA A 231 13.14 -22.54 19.53
N LYS A 232 12.57 -21.33 19.70
CA LYS A 232 11.11 -21.09 19.88
C LYS A 232 10.73 -19.59 19.79
N PRO A 233 9.54 -19.24 19.27
CA PRO A 233 9.12 -17.87 19.00
C PRO A 233 8.20 -17.28 20.07
N SER A 234 7.96 -15.97 19.97
CA SER A 234 6.82 -15.19 20.52
C SER A 234 7.14 -14.26 21.69
N ARG A 235 7.23 -12.96 21.39
CA ARG A 235 6.39 -11.96 22.08
C ARG A 235 6.27 -10.69 21.25
N ARG A 236 5.04 -10.42 20.82
CA ARG A 236 4.56 -9.14 20.28
C ARG A 236 4.95 -7.99 21.22
N VAL A 237 5.64 -6.98 20.71
CA VAL A 237 5.80 -5.69 21.38
C VAL A 237 4.48 -4.93 21.25
N ARG A 238 3.83 -4.71 22.39
CA ARG A 238 2.58 -3.96 22.55
C ARG A 238 2.96 -2.47 22.64
N LYS A 239 2.36 -1.63 21.80
CA LYS A 239 2.37 -0.15 21.92
C LYS A 239 1.92 0.25 23.34
N PRO A 240 2.50 1.30 23.95
CA PRO A 240 1.85 1.97 25.08
C PRO A 240 0.78 2.94 24.56
N GLU A 241 -0.44 2.81 25.09
CA GLU A 241 -1.48 3.85 25.06
C GLU A 241 -1.09 4.97 26.05
N PRO A 242 -1.39 6.25 25.76
CA PRO A 242 -1.27 7.31 26.74
C PRO A 242 -2.46 7.26 27.72
N LEU A 243 -2.15 7.31 29.01
CA LEU A 243 -3.12 7.40 30.10
C LEU A 243 -3.78 8.78 30.15
N ASP A 244 -5.08 8.78 30.35
CA ASP A 244 -5.89 9.89 30.84
C ASP A 244 -5.28 10.49 32.12
N GLU A 245 -4.94 11.78 32.07
CA GLU A 245 -4.82 12.65 33.24
C GLU A 245 -5.87 13.76 33.02
N SER A 246 -7.03 13.64 33.65
CA SER A 246 -7.34 14.18 34.99
C SER A 246 -7.89 15.61 34.90
N ASP A 247 -9.12 15.73 35.39
CA ASP A 247 -9.79 16.90 35.95
C ASP A 247 -8.94 18.18 36.06
N ASN A 248 -9.37 19.19 35.30
CA ASN A 248 -9.20 20.57 35.72
C ASN A 248 -10.59 21.19 35.88
N ASP A 249 -11.12 21.05 37.10
CA ASP A 249 -12.02 22.03 37.70
C ASP A 249 -11.18 23.30 38.00
N PHE A 250 -11.42 24.39 37.27
CA PHE A 250 -11.43 25.78 37.79
C PHE A 250 -11.94 26.76 36.74
#